data_AF-A0A813HER9-F1
#
_entry.id   AF-A0A813HER9-F1
#
_cell.length_a   1.000
_cell.length_b   1.000
_cell.length_c   1.000
_cell.angle_alpha   90.00
_cell.angle_beta   90.00
_cell.angle_gamma   90.00
#
_symmetry.space_group_name_H-M   'P 1'
#
loop_
_entity.id
_entity.type
_entity.pdbx_description
1 polymer ?
#
loop_
_entity_poly.entity_id
_entity_poly.type
_entity_poly.pdbx_seq_one_letter_code
_entity_poly.pdbx_strand_id
1 'polypeptide(L)'
;MQIHGARRWSICPRGLEQPPSTSKEAAARGCAPVMLRRGDALYLPSKSWHWAFPGPGLSAHLVLGVLPLVASDLLIAAGAQKHLAGMGHSPLLGEPLPLWAYHGRYEAAAARPIAELCRRLPWKGSKGAMEAVCSPTSLALALQRLVLGFNGPRAHAVRVVGEASAAFEDRSQPSEPALGQRQTWQGKRRLYMLAIFTLAPLLLLVVTAFTWLCCMKPKARALIWLDNDAPWSTKLLDCNAPGKGADDKKHQ
;
A
#
# COMPACT_ATOMS: atom_id res chain seq x y z
N MET A 1 -0.58 4.56 -13.87
CA MET A 1 -1.39 5.45 -14.73
C MET A 1 -0.92 6.88 -14.56
N GLN A 2 -0.67 7.60 -15.65
CA GLN A 2 -0.28 9.00 -15.62
C GLN A 2 -1.54 9.88 -15.50
N ILE A 3 -1.67 10.61 -14.38
CA ILE A 3 -2.88 11.40 -14.08
C ILE A 3 -2.73 12.88 -14.47
N HIS A 4 -1.49 13.38 -14.55
CA HIS A 4 -1.21 14.77 -14.95
C HIS A 4 0.17 14.90 -15.59
N GLY A 5 0.31 15.81 -16.57
CA GLY A 5 1.56 16.10 -17.25
C GLY A 5 2.07 14.96 -18.13
N ALA A 6 3.37 15.00 -18.44
CA ALA A 6 4.07 13.95 -19.18
C ALA A 6 5.39 13.59 -18.49
N ARG A 7 5.79 12.32 -18.52
CA ARG A 7 7.02 11.84 -17.89
C ARG A 7 7.62 10.70 -18.69
N ARG A 8 8.94 10.77 -18.91
CA ARG A 8 9.71 9.69 -19.53
C ARG A 8 10.05 8.65 -18.47
N TRP A 9 9.77 7.39 -18.77
CA TRP A 9 10.11 6.22 -17.98
C TRP A 9 11.14 5.39 -18.73
N SER A 10 11.93 4.61 -18.00
CA SER A 10 12.72 3.51 -18.53
C SER A 10 12.20 2.23 -17.92
N ILE A 11 12.05 1.18 -18.73
CA ILE A 11 11.52 -0.12 -18.31
C ILE A 11 12.48 -1.19 -18.80
N CYS A 12 12.91 -2.05 -17.89
CA CYS A 12 13.80 -3.15 -18.22
C CYS A 12 13.06 -4.49 -18.29
N PRO A 13 13.58 -5.47 -19.04
CA PRO A 13 13.08 -6.83 -18.99
C PRO A 13 13.20 -7.44 -17.59
N ARG A 14 12.38 -8.47 -17.31
CA ARG A 14 12.44 -9.22 -16.06
C ARG A 14 13.77 -9.97 -15.94
N GLY A 15 14.21 -10.21 -14.71
CA GLY A 15 15.33 -11.12 -14.43
C GLY A 15 16.71 -10.46 -14.41
N LEU A 16 16.80 -9.15 -14.57
CA LEU A 16 18.03 -8.42 -14.27
C LEU A 16 18.31 -8.46 -12.76
N GLU A 17 19.45 -9.01 -12.37
CA GLU A 17 19.86 -9.12 -10.97
C GLU A 17 20.07 -7.75 -10.31
N GLN A 18 20.56 -6.78 -11.09
CA GLN A 18 20.89 -5.44 -10.61
C GLN A 18 20.29 -4.37 -11.53
N PRO A 19 19.84 -3.23 -10.97
CA PRO A 19 19.40 -2.10 -11.78
C PRO A 19 20.62 -1.54 -12.55
N PRO A 20 20.43 -1.10 -13.81
CA PRO A 20 21.49 -0.41 -14.53
C PRO A 20 21.82 0.91 -13.84
N SER A 21 23.11 1.21 -13.71
CA SER A 21 23.62 2.41 -13.07
C SER A 21 23.57 3.64 -13.98
N THR A 22 23.59 3.43 -15.30
CA THR A 22 23.59 4.51 -16.30
C THR A 22 22.55 4.28 -17.40
N SER A 23 22.19 5.34 -18.12
CA SER A 23 21.27 5.26 -19.26
C SER A 23 21.84 4.43 -20.42
N LYS A 24 23.16 4.51 -20.65
CA LYS A 24 23.86 3.72 -21.67
C LYS A 24 23.83 2.23 -21.31
N GLU A 25 24.08 1.91 -20.04
CA GLU A 25 23.96 0.54 -19.53
C GLU A 25 22.53 0.02 -19.61
N ALA A 26 21.54 0.86 -19.28
CA ALA A 26 20.14 0.51 -19.40
C ALA A 26 19.78 0.12 -20.84
N ALA A 27 20.20 0.93 -21.83
CA ALA A 27 19.99 0.62 -23.24
C ALA A 27 20.70 -0.70 -23.64
N ALA A 28 21.94 -0.90 -23.20
CA ALA A 28 22.69 -2.14 -23.47
C ALA A 28 22.03 -3.38 -22.86
N ARG A 29 21.35 -3.25 -21.71
CA ARG A 29 20.58 -4.30 -21.04
C ARG A 29 19.15 -4.45 -21.57
N GLY A 30 18.82 -3.80 -22.70
CA GLY A 30 17.52 -3.92 -23.35
C GLY A 30 16.39 -3.14 -22.65
N CYS A 31 16.72 -2.17 -21.80
CA CYS A 31 15.71 -1.30 -21.22
C CYS A 31 15.19 -0.29 -22.26
N ALA A 32 13.87 -0.15 -22.33
CA ALA A 32 13.19 0.70 -23.30
C ALA A 32 12.71 2.01 -22.65
N PRO A 33 12.99 3.18 -23.26
CA PRO A 33 12.38 4.42 -22.83
C PRO A 33 10.93 4.52 -23.32
N VAL A 34 10.01 4.91 -22.43
CA VAL A 34 8.59 5.11 -22.75
C VAL A 34 8.16 6.48 -22.25
N MET A 35 7.48 7.27 -23.08
CA MET A 35 6.89 8.54 -22.65
C MET A 35 5.43 8.30 -22.25
N LEU A 36 5.09 8.56 -20.98
CA LEU A 36 3.70 8.51 -20.51
C LEU A 36 3.13 9.93 -20.44
N ARG A 37 1.97 10.14 -21.06
CA ARG A 37 1.17 11.36 -21.05
C ARG A 37 -0.10 11.14 -20.23
N ARG A 38 -0.79 12.22 -19.84
CA ARG A 38 -2.07 12.14 -19.12
C ARG A 38 -3.03 11.17 -19.80
N GLY A 39 -3.51 10.18 -19.05
CA GLY A 39 -4.39 9.11 -19.54
C GLY A 39 -3.66 7.80 -19.82
N ASP A 40 -2.35 7.83 -20.05
CA ASP A 40 -1.58 6.62 -20.37
C ASP A 40 -1.48 5.70 -19.15
N ALA A 41 -1.62 4.41 -19.42
CA ALA A 41 -1.41 3.34 -18.45
C ALA A 41 -0.16 2.54 -18.83
N LEU A 42 0.64 2.20 -17.82
CA LEU A 42 1.78 1.33 -17.97
C LEU A 42 1.62 0.12 -17.05
N TYR A 43 1.64 -1.07 -17.62
CA TYR A 43 1.70 -2.31 -16.87
C TYR A 43 3.16 -2.70 -16.67
N LEU A 44 3.56 -2.84 -15.40
CA LEU A 44 4.89 -3.26 -15.00
C LEU A 44 4.80 -4.66 -14.38
N PRO A 45 5.41 -5.66 -15.03
CA PRO A 45 5.48 -6.97 -14.43
C PRO A 45 6.25 -7.05 -13.11
N SER A 46 6.03 -8.11 -12.34
CA SER A 46 6.85 -8.40 -11.16
C SER A 46 8.33 -8.53 -11.55
N LYS A 47 9.22 -8.01 -10.69
CA LYS A 47 10.69 -8.06 -10.85
C LYS A 47 11.22 -7.36 -12.10
N SER A 48 10.50 -6.36 -12.63
CA SER A 48 11.05 -5.45 -13.65
C SER A 48 11.64 -4.19 -13.01
N TRP A 49 12.88 -3.85 -13.36
CA TRP A 49 13.43 -2.54 -13.01
C TRP A 49 12.79 -1.46 -13.85
N HIS A 50 12.47 -0.34 -13.19
CA HIS A 50 11.88 0.81 -13.83
C HIS A 50 12.24 2.07 -13.06
N TRP A 51 12.37 3.19 -13.76
CA TRP A 51 12.57 4.50 -13.15
C TRP A 51 11.99 5.58 -14.04
N ALA A 52 11.68 6.72 -13.44
CA ALA A 52 11.20 7.89 -14.16
C ALA A 52 12.30 8.96 -14.22
N PHE A 53 12.42 9.61 -15.36
CA PHE A 53 13.33 10.74 -15.53
C PHE A 53 12.64 12.04 -15.08
N PRO A 54 13.40 12.98 -14.49
CA PRO A 54 12.91 14.34 -14.30
C PRO A 54 12.57 14.96 -15.67
N GLY A 55 11.54 15.80 -15.69
CA GLY A 55 11.07 16.48 -16.90
C GLY A 55 10.81 17.95 -16.59
N PRO A 56 10.68 18.80 -17.63
CA PRO A 56 10.55 20.26 -17.46
C PRO A 56 9.22 20.69 -16.81
N GLY A 57 8.22 19.80 -16.77
CA GLY A 57 6.89 20.09 -16.23
C GLY A 57 6.55 19.25 -15.00
N LEU A 58 5.54 19.73 -14.26
CA LEU A 58 4.91 18.97 -13.19
C LEU A 58 4.28 17.70 -13.76
N SER A 59 4.43 16.60 -13.03
CA SER A 59 3.86 15.32 -13.43
C SER A 59 3.39 14.55 -12.21
N ALA A 60 2.24 13.90 -12.34
CA ALA A 60 1.69 13.05 -11.28
C ALA A 60 1.20 11.73 -11.90
N HIS A 61 1.40 10.64 -11.17
CA HIS A 61 1.01 9.31 -11.57
C HIS A 61 0.44 8.54 -10.39
N LEU A 62 -0.53 7.68 -10.68
CA LEU A 62 -1.13 6.73 -9.75
C LEU A 62 -0.50 5.35 -9.98
N VAL A 63 0.06 4.76 -8.94
CA VAL A 63 0.58 3.38 -8.96
C VAL A 63 -0.41 2.47 -8.26
N LEU A 64 -0.91 1.48 -8.99
CA LEU A 64 -1.72 0.40 -8.44
C LEU A 64 -0.84 -0.84 -8.36
N GLY A 65 -0.35 -1.13 -7.15
CA GLY A 65 0.44 -2.32 -6.87
C GLY A 65 -0.45 -3.47 -6.43
N VAL A 66 -0.28 -4.64 -7.04
CA VAL A 66 -0.77 -5.91 -6.50
C VAL A 66 0.44 -6.70 -6.01
N LEU A 67 0.50 -6.93 -4.70
CA LEU A 67 1.47 -7.86 -4.14
C LEU A 67 0.83 -9.26 -4.23
N PRO A 68 1.38 -10.19 -5.04
CA PRO A 68 0.82 -11.51 -5.12
C PRO A 68 0.96 -12.18 -3.76
N LEU A 69 -0.09 -12.88 -3.34
CA LEU A 69 -0.04 -13.66 -2.12
C LEU A 69 0.92 -14.83 -2.34
N VAL A 70 1.86 -15.05 -1.41
CA VAL A 70 2.84 -16.13 -1.54
C VAL A 70 2.56 -17.29 -0.57
N ALA A 71 3.24 -18.41 -0.75
CA ALA A 71 3.06 -19.59 0.09
C ALA A 71 3.35 -19.32 1.58
N SER A 72 4.32 -18.45 1.91
CA SER A 72 4.59 -18.07 3.31
C SER A 72 3.42 -17.33 3.96
N ASP A 73 2.78 -16.39 3.26
CA ASP A 73 1.59 -15.65 3.77
C ASP A 73 0.45 -16.61 4.10
N LEU A 74 0.24 -17.59 3.22
CA LEU A 74 -0.76 -18.63 3.39
C LEU A 74 -0.48 -19.50 4.61
N LEU A 75 0.77 -19.94 4.80
CA LEU A 75 1.16 -20.74 5.96
C LEU A 75 1.02 -19.97 7.27
N ILE A 76 1.37 -18.67 7.27
CA ILE A 76 1.14 -17.80 8.43
C ILE A 76 -0.36 -17.72 8.73
N ALA A 77 -1.19 -17.50 7.70
CA ALA A 77 -2.65 -17.45 7.86
C ALA A 77 -3.26 -18.77 8.34
N ALA A 78 -2.70 -19.90 7.92
CA ALA A 78 -3.08 -21.24 8.36
C ALA A 78 -2.64 -21.55 9.81
N GLY A 79 -1.79 -20.71 10.42
CA GLY A 79 -1.29 -20.91 11.78
C GLY A 79 -0.01 -21.74 11.86
N ALA A 80 0.66 -21.99 10.72
CA ALA A 80 1.87 -22.81 10.63
C ALA A 80 3.18 -22.02 10.88
N GLN A 81 3.12 -20.90 11.61
CA GLN A 81 4.27 -20.01 11.81
C GLN A 81 5.45 -20.71 12.51
N LYS A 82 5.16 -21.62 13.46
CA LYS A 82 6.20 -22.41 14.13
C LYS A 82 6.94 -23.33 13.14
N HIS A 83 6.24 -23.89 12.16
CA HIS A 83 6.82 -24.78 11.16
C HIS A 83 7.64 -24.02 10.12
N LEU A 84 7.23 -22.80 9.75
CA LEU A 84 7.97 -21.93 8.83
C LEU A 84 9.42 -21.68 9.29
N ALA A 85 9.64 -21.46 10.59
CA ALA A 85 10.98 -21.28 11.15
C ALA A 85 11.87 -22.52 10.94
N GLY A 86 11.27 -23.72 10.98
CA GLY A 86 11.97 -24.97 10.73
C GLY A 86 12.32 -25.20 9.25
N MET A 87 11.54 -24.68 8.31
CA MET A 87 11.71 -24.92 6.87
C MET A 87 12.98 -24.30 6.28
N GLY A 88 13.58 -23.29 6.94
CA GLY A 88 14.74 -22.58 6.42
C GLY A 88 14.43 -21.75 5.17
N HIS A 89 15.45 -21.44 4.38
CA HIS A 89 15.28 -20.69 3.14
C HIS A 89 14.79 -21.64 2.02
N SER A 90 13.53 -21.52 1.64
CA SER A 90 12.96 -22.25 0.50
C SER A 90 12.42 -21.25 -0.53
N PRO A 91 12.85 -21.31 -1.80
CA PRO A 91 12.36 -20.41 -2.84
C PRO A 91 10.85 -20.57 -3.07
N LEU A 92 10.31 -21.77 -2.83
CA LEU A 92 8.88 -22.08 -2.94
C LEU A 92 8.02 -21.24 -1.98
N LEU A 93 8.57 -20.81 -0.84
CA LEU A 93 7.85 -19.97 0.11
C LEU A 93 7.56 -18.56 -0.44
N GLY A 94 8.37 -18.10 -1.38
CA GLY A 94 8.20 -16.81 -2.06
C GLY A 94 7.51 -16.92 -3.42
N GLU A 95 7.06 -18.11 -3.82
CA GLU A 95 6.34 -18.27 -5.08
C GLU A 95 4.91 -17.71 -4.96
N PRO A 96 4.45 -16.96 -5.97
CA PRO A 96 3.09 -16.43 -5.99
C PRO A 96 2.09 -17.58 -6.07
N LEU A 97 1.04 -17.53 -5.24
CA LEU A 97 -0.04 -18.49 -5.31
C LEU A 97 -0.77 -18.35 -6.65
N PRO A 98 -1.12 -19.46 -7.32
CA PRO A 98 -1.77 -19.45 -8.63
C PRO A 98 -3.27 -19.11 -8.54
N LEU A 99 -3.66 -18.13 -7.73
CA LEU A 99 -5.07 -17.78 -7.47
C LEU A 99 -5.81 -17.33 -8.75
N TRP A 100 -5.09 -16.72 -9.69
CA TRP A 100 -5.64 -16.25 -10.96
C TRP A 100 -6.07 -17.38 -11.92
N ALA A 101 -5.57 -18.61 -11.71
CA ALA A 101 -5.88 -19.72 -12.62
C ALA A 101 -7.33 -20.19 -12.45
N TYR A 102 -8.03 -19.72 -11.42
CA TYR A 102 -9.37 -20.15 -11.05
C TYR A 102 -10.37 -19.04 -11.29
N HIS A 103 -10.61 -18.73 -12.57
CA HIS A 103 -11.70 -17.84 -12.97
C HIS A 103 -13.04 -18.56 -12.78
N GLY A 104 -13.78 -18.19 -11.72
CA GLY A 104 -15.23 -18.42 -11.65
C GLY A 104 -15.71 -19.81 -11.23
N ARG A 105 -14.84 -20.69 -10.73
CA ARG A 105 -15.26 -21.97 -10.12
C ARG A 105 -14.75 -22.05 -8.69
N TYR A 106 -15.71 -22.28 -7.78
CA TYR A 106 -15.61 -22.59 -6.33
C TYR A 106 -14.22 -22.54 -5.69
N GLU A 107 -14.10 -21.89 -4.52
CA GLU A 107 -12.87 -21.83 -3.70
C GLU A 107 -12.15 -23.19 -3.54
N ALA A 108 -12.91 -24.30 -3.54
CA ALA A 108 -12.39 -25.67 -3.52
C ALA A 108 -11.47 -26.02 -4.71
N ALA A 109 -11.68 -25.43 -5.89
CA ALA A 109 -10.86 -25.67 -7.07
C ALA A 109 -9.45 -25.06 -6.93
N ALA A 110 -9.35 -23.88 -6.31
CA ALA A 110 -8.07 -23.25 -6.00
C ALA A 110 -7.30 -24.02 -4.91
N ALA A 111 -8.03 -24.63 -3.97
CA ALA A 111 -7.43 -25.35 -2.84
C ALA A 111 -6.55 -26.53 -3.26
N ARG A 112 -6.87 -27.25 -4.35
CA ARG A 112 -6.12 -28.45 -4.74
C ARG A 112 -4.68 -28.14 -5.19
N PRO A 113 -4.42 -27.19 -6.10
CA PRO A 113 -3.03 -26.92 -6.51
C PRO A 113 -2.25 -26.15 -5.45
N ILE A 114 -2.94 -25.41 -4.58
CA ILE A 114 -2.35 -24.83 -3.38
C ILE A 114 -1.96 -25.93 -2.39
N ALA A 115 -2.80 -26.97 -2.20
CA ALA A 115 -2.47 -28.12 -1.37
C ALA A 115 -1.26 -28.88 -1.91
N GLU A 116 -1.15 -29.01 -3.23
CA GLU A 116 0.01 -29.62 -3.87
C GLU A 116 1.29 -28.80 -3.65
N LEU A 117 1.21 -27.48 -3.84
CA LEU A 117 2.31 -26.57 -3.50
C LEU A 117 2.70 -26.71 -2.02
N CYS A 118 1.70 -26.75 -1.12
CA CYS A 118 1.89 -26.90 0.32
C CYS A 118 2.62 -28.20 0.68
N ARG A 119 2.26 -29.33 0.05
CA ARG A 119 2.94 -30.63 0.27
C ARG A 119 4.38 -30.66 -0.23
N ARG A 120 4.72 -29.85 -1.24
CA ARG A 120 6.09 -29.74 -1.77
C ARG A 120 7.03 -28.92 -0.89
N LEU A 121 6.50 -28.24 0.13
CA LEU A 121 7.33 -27.45 1.05
C LEU A 121 8.19 -28.37 1.94
N PRO A 122 9.38 -27.91 2.38
CA PRO A 122 10.32 -28.73 3.15
C PRO A 122 9.91 -28.81 4.64
N TRP A 123 8.79 -29.48 4.93
CA TRP A 123 8.28 -29.69 6.28
C TRP A 123 9.28 -30.45 7.15
N LYS A 124 9.64 -29.88 8.31
CA LYS A 124 10.43 -30.58 9.32
C LYS A 124 9.54 -31.14 10.44
N GLY A 125 9.75 -32.41 10.77
CA GLY A 125 9.40 -32.95 12.09
C GLY A 125 7.97 -33.40 12.35
N SER A 126 7.04 -33.43 11.38
CA SER A 126 5.76 -34.14 11.56
C SER A 126 4.97 -34.26 10.25
N LYS A 127 4.76 -35.48 9.77
CA LYS A 127 3.84 -35.75 8.65
C LYS A 127 2.41 -35.28 8.99
N GLY A 128 2.00 -35.44 10.26
CA GLY A 128 0.67 -35.00 10.72
C GLY A 128 0.43 -33.49 10.66
N ALA A 129 1.44 -32.66 10.97
CA ALA A 129 1.27 -31.20 10.88
C ALA A 129 1.14 -30.73 9.43
N MET A 130 1.91 -31.32 8.52
CA MET A 130 1.77 -31.07 7.09
C MET A 130 0.34 -31.42 6.61
N GLU A 131 -0.17 -32.60 6.96
CA GLU A 131 -1.51 -33.03 6.55
C GLU A 131 -2.60 -32.11 7.10
N ALA A 132 -2.50 -31.71 8.37
CA ALA A 132 -3.46 -30.80 8.99
C ALA A 132 -3.45 -29.41 8.34
N VAL A 133 -2.26 -28.84 8.08
CA VAL A 133 -2.11 -27.50 7.50
C VAL A 133 -2.45 -27.48 6.01
N CYS A 134 -1.99 -28.47 5.26
CA CYS A 134 -2.23 -28.58 3.82
C CYS A 134 -3.60 -29.19 3.48
N SER A 135 -4.48 -29.40 4.47
CA SER A 135 -5.84 -29.84 4.22
C SER A 135 -6.63 -28.76 3.47
N PRO A 136 -7.53 -29.11 2.53
CA PRO A 136 -8.32 -28.13 1.79
C PRO A 136 -9.09 -27.16 2.69
N THR A 137 -9.62 -27.64 3.83
CA THR A 137 -10.34 -26.83 4.81
C THR A 137 -9.45 -25.79 5.48
N SER A 138 -8.25 -26.19 5.94
CA SER A 138 -7.29 -25.26 6.55
C SER A 138 -6.84 -24.20 5.55
N LEU A 139 -6.60 -24.58 4.29
CA LEU A 139 -6.20 -23.67 3.23
C LEU A 139 -7.31 -22.70 2.82
N ALA A 140 -8.56 -23.17 2.72
CA ALA A 140 -9.71 -22.31 2.45
C ALA A 140 -9.90 -21.27 3.56
N LEU A 141 -9.83 -21.70 4.83
CA LEU A 141 -9.86 -20.78 5.97
C LEU A 141 -8.69 -19.79 5.92
N ALA A 142 -7.47 -20.25 5.60
CA ALA A 142 -6.30 -19.40 5.44
C ALA A 142 -6.52 -18.31 4.38
N LEU A 143 -7.03 -18.67 3.20
CA LEU A 143 -7.37 -17.72 2.14
C LEU A 143 -8.45 -16.72 2.58
N GLN A 144 -9.51 -17.20 3.23
CA GLN A 144 -10.55 -16.33 3.77
C GLN A 144 -9.99 -15.31 4.78
N ARG A 145 -9.04 -15.73 5.64
CA ARG A 145 -8.36 -14.84 6.62
C ARG A 145 -7.52 -13.77 5.94
N LEU A 146 -6.90 -14.10 4.81
CA LEU A 146 -6.09 -13.17 4.03
C LEU A 146 -6.96 -12.15 3.28
N VAL A 147 -8.09 -12.58 2.72
CA VAL A 147 -9.03 -11.71 1.99
C VAL A 147 -9.77 -10.76 2.95
N LEU A 148 -10.30 -11.28 4.06
CA LEU A 148 -11.03 -10.47 5.05
C LEU A 148 -10.10 -9.63 5.95
N GLY A 149 -8.80 -9.82 5.80
CA GLY A 149 -7.77 -9.24 6.67
C GLY A 149 -7.69 -9.95 8.02
N PHE A 150 -6.48 -9.95 8.60
CA PHE A 150 -6.22 -10.49 9.94
C PHE A 150 -6.95 -9.76 11.09
N ASN A 151 -7.70 -8.69 10.77
CA ASN A 151 -8.41 -7.85 11.73
C ASN A 151 -9.85 -8.30 12.03
N GLY A 152 -10.30 -9.42 11.47
CA GLY A 152 -11.55 -10.03 11.92
C GLY A 152 -11.47 -10.32 13.42
N PRO A 153 -12.55 -10.12 14.21
CA PRO A 153 -12.57 -10.32 15.66
C PRO A 153 -12.40 -11.82 15.99
N ARG A 154 -11.16 -12.31 15.93
CA ARG A 154 -10.75 -13.62 16.43
C ARG A 154 -10.36 -13.50 17.89
N ALA A 155 -11.33 -13.66 18.76
CA ALA A 155 -11.07 -14.11 20.12
C ALA A 155 -12.04 -15.20 20.63
N HIS A 156 -13.18 -15.45 19.96
CA HIS A 156 -14.20 -16.34 20.55
C HIS A 156 -14.72 -17.50 19.70
N ALA A 157 -14.48 -17.55 18.38
CA ALA A 157 -15.15 -18.55 17.53
C ALA A 157 -14.41 -19.90 17.33
N VAL A 158 -13.17 -20.07 17.80
CA VAL A 158 -12.40 -21.33 17.64
C VAL A 158 -12.37 -22.12 18.96
N ARG A 159 -13.52 -22.24 19.62
CA ARG A 159 -13.69 -23.16 20.75
C ARG A 159 -14.59 -24.36 20.41
N VAL A 160 -15.19 -24.40 19.22
CA VAL A 160 -16.21 -25.41 18.87
C VAL A 160 -15.66 -26.63 18.10
N VAL A 161 -14.37 -26.67 17.75
CA VAL A 161 -13.76 -27.85 17.08
C VAL A 161 -12.67 -28.51 17.95
N GLY A 162 -12.62 -28.17 19.24
CA GLY A 162 -11.64 -28.72 20.20
C GLY A 162 -12.12 -29.98 20.94
N GLU A 163 -13.39 -30.36 20.86
CA GLU A 163 -13.93 -31.45 21.68
C GLU A 163 -13.67 -32.86 21.14
N ALA A 164 -13.15 -33.00 19.92
CA ALA A 164 -12.79 -34.31 19.36
C ALA A 164 -11.29 -34.68 19.50
N SER A 165 -10.47 -33.79 20.08
CA SER A 165 -9.00 -33.99 20.19
C SER A 165 -8.50 -34.11 21.63
N ALA A 166 -9.37 -34.04 22.64
CA ALA A 166 -8.98 -34.02 24.05
C ALA A 166 -8.63 -35.40 24.65
N ALA A 167 -8.50 -36.45 23.84
CA ALA A 167 -8.23 -37.82 24.33
C ALA A 167 -6.76 -38.27 24.19
N PHE A 168 -5.84 -37.43 23.72
CA PHE A 168 -4.44 -37.83 23.54
C PHE A 168 -3.45 -36.69 23.80
N GLU A 169 -3.32 -36.24 25.04
CA GLU A 169 -2.10 -35.56 25.49
C GLU A 169 -1.96 -35.64 27.01
N ASP A 170 -1.46 -36.79 27.47
CA ASP A 170 -0.81 -36.97 28.77
C ASP A 170 0.71 -36.91 28.56
N ARG A 171 1.32 -35.76 28.91
CA ARG A 171 2.57 -35.64 29.68
C ARG A 171 3.17 -34.24 29.59
N SER A 172 3.08 -33.53 30.71
CA SER A 172 4.16 -32.72 31.31
C SER A 172 5.06 -31.93 30.34
N GLN A 173 4.66 -30.69 30.03
CA GLN A 173 5.60 -29.64 29.65
C GLN A 173 5.64 -28.55 30.74
N PRO A 174 6.84 -28.06 31.11
CA PRO A 174 7.00 -27.02 32.11
C PRO A 174 6.46 -25.69 31.60
N SER A 175 5.75 -25.00 32.47
CA SER A 175 5.17 -23.68 32.25
C SER A 175 6.24 -22.64 31.92
N GLU A 176 6.32 -22.23 30.64
CA GLU A 176 7.05 -21.02 30.24
C GLU A 176 6.33 -19.76 30.75
N PRO A 177 7.06 -18.73 31.21
CA PRO A 177 6.46 -17.50 31.69
C PRO A 177 5.91 -16.63 30.55
N ALA A 178 4.60 -16.40 30.62
CA ALA A 178 3.88 -15.18 30.28
C ALA A 178 4.28 -14.41 28.99
N LEU A 179 3.54 -14.68 27.91
CA LEU A 179 3.28 -13.80 26.77
C LEU A 179 2.46 -12.54 27.18
N GLY A 180 2.96 -11.75 28.14
CA GLY A 180 2.26 -10.57 28.69
C GLY A 180 2.45 -9.27 27.92
N GLN A 181 3.30 -9.21 26.89
CA GLN A 181 3.80 -7.92 26.40
C GLN A 181 3.24 -7.43 25.05
N ARG A 182 2.47 -8.26 24.32
CA ARG A 182 2.01 -7.90 22.96
C ARG A 182 0.62 -7.22 22.87
N GLN A 183 -0.14 -7.15 23.95
CA GLN A 183 -1.48 -6.52 23.95
C GLN A 183 -1.46 -4.98 24.14
N THR A 184 -0.35 -4.40 24.62
CA THR A 184 -0.29 -2.96 24.95
C THR A 184 -0.23 -2.04 23.72
N TRP A 185 0.12 -2.57 22.55
CA TRP A 185 0.30 -1.76 21.33
C TRP A 185 -1.03 -1.44 20.62
N GLN A 186 -2.01 -2.34 20.71
CA GLN A 186 -3.33 -2.14 20.09
C GLN A 186 -4.21 -1.15 20.86
N GLY A 187 -4.08 -1.10 22.20
CA GLY A 187 -4.75 -0.10 23.03
C GLY A 187 -4.30 1.33 22.72
N LYS A 188 -2.99 1.54 22.52
CA LYS A 188 -2.44 2.86 22.17
C LYS A 188 -2.95 3.36 20.81
N ARG A 189 -3.06 2.49 19.79
CA ARG A 189 -3.59 2.88 18.46
C ARG A 189 -5.04 3.37 18.50
N ARG A 190 -5.89 2.78 19.35
CA ARG A 190 -7.29 3.24 19.51
C ARG A 190 -7.34 4.63 20.13
N LEU A 191 -6.46 4.91 21.10
CA LEU A 191 -6.36 6.24 21.71
C LEU A 191 -5.90 7.30 20.71
N TYR A 192 -4.90 6.98 19.87
CA TYR A 192 -4.43 7.91 18.81
C TYR A 192 -5.49 8.18 17.74
N MET A 193 -6.24 7.15 17.31
CA MET A 193 -7.32 7.34 16.33
C MET A 193 -8.45 8.21 16.88
N LEU A 194 -8.83 8.03 18.15
CA LEU A 194 -9.83 8.88 18.81
C LEU A 194 -9.33 10.32 18.95
N ALA A 195 -8.06 10.52 19.33
CA ALA A 195 -7.47 11.86 19.42
C ALA A 195 -7.41 12.57 18.06
N ILE A 196 -7.10 11.86 16.97
CA ILE A 196 -7.10 12.44 15.61
C ILE A 196 -8.52 12.82 15.19
N PHE A 197 -9.51 11.97 15.46
CA PHE A 197 -10.91 12.25 15.11
C PHE A 197 -11.49 13.44 15.86
N THR A 198 -11.04 13.71 17.09
CA THR A 198 -11.50 14.88 17.87
C THR A 198 -10.71 16.15 17.56
N LEU A 199 -9.40 16.05 17.31
CA LEU A 199 -8.53 17.22 17.07
C LEU A 199 -8.61 17.73 15.63
N ALA A 200 -8.80 16.86 14.63
CA ALA A 200 -8.89 17.28 13.22
C ALA A 200 -10.03 18.28 12.92
N PRO A 201 -11.28 18.09 13.39
CA PRO A 201 -12.35 19.07 13.16
C PRO A 201 -12.09 20.38 13.90
N LEU A 202 -11.47 20.33 15.07
CA LEU A 202 -11.13 21.51 15.86
C LEU A 202 -10.05 22.34 15.18
N LEU A 203 -9.03 21.69 14.60
CA LEU A 203 -8.01 22.34 13.76
C LEU A 203 -8.64 22.97 12.51
N LEU A 204 -9.56 22.27 11.85
CA LEU A 204 -10.28 22.79 10.68
C LEU A 204 -11.10 24.04 11.04
N LEU A 205 -11.77 24.04 12.19
CA LEU A 205 -12.49 25.19 12.73
C LEU A 205 -11.57 26.38 13.00
N VAL A 206 -10.40 26.15 13.60
CA VAL A 206 -9.40 27.21 13.84
C VAL A 206 -8.90 27.80 12.53
N VAL A 207 -8.53 26.98 11.55
CA VAL A 207 -8.04 27.44 10.24
C VAL A 207 -9.14 28.22 9.50
N THR A 208 -10.37 27.73 9.49
CA THR A 208 -11.49 28.44 8.84
C THR A 208 -11.80 29.77 9.52
N ALA A 209 -11.80 29.83 10.85
CA ALA A 209 -11.98 31.07 11.60
C ALA A 209 -10.85 32.08 11.32
N PHE A 210 -9.59 31.63 11.29
CA PHE A 210 -8.44 32.49 10.97
C PHE A 210 -8.52 33.03 9.55
N THR A 211 -8.88 32.16 8.59
CA THR A 211 -9.08 32.55 7.20
C THR A 211 -10.22 33.58 7.08
N TRP A 212 -11.32 33.36 7.80
CA TRP A 212 -12.45 34.28 7.83
C TRP A 212 -12.06 35.64 8.42
N LEU A 213 -11.30 35.68 9.53
CA LEU A 213 -10.79 36.92 10.13
C LEU A 213 -9.82 37.66 9.21
N CYS A 214 -8.94 36.95 8.52
CA CYS A 214 -8.01 37.56 7.57
C CYS A 214 -8.71 38.08 6.30
N CYS A 215 -9.81 37.44 5.87
CA CYS A 215 -10.56 37.82 4.68
C CYS A 215 -11.69 38.82 4.95
N MET A 216 -12.17 38.93 6.19
CA MET A 216 -13.01 40.03 6.66
C MET A 216 -12.15 41.29 6.81
N LYS A 217 -11.72 41.85 5.68
CA LYS A 217 -11.39 43.28 5.68
C LYS A 217 -12.66 43.99 6.15
N PRO A 218 -12.61 44.80 7.23
CA PRO A 218 -13.71 45.70 7.50
C PRO A 218 -13.90 46.51 6.22
N LYS A 219 -15.13 46.56 5.71
CA LYS A 219 -15.50 47.57 4.73
C LYS A 219 -15.33 48.91 5.44
N ALA A 220 -14.10 49.42 5.50
CA ALA A 220 -13.84 50.80 5.81
C ALA A 220 -14.60 51.54 4.72
N ARG A 221 -15.74 52.13 5.11
CA ARG A 221 -16.44 53.10 4.28
C ARG A 221 -15.39 54.15 3.98
N ALA A 222 -14.86 54.15 2.76
CA ALA A 222 -14.04 55.21 2.24
C ALA A 222 -14.92 56.46 2.26
N LEU A 223 -14.81 57.23 3.33
CA LEU A 223 -15.19 58.64 3.33
C LEU A 223 -14.18 59.31 2.41
N ILE A 224 -14.56 59.42 1.15
CA ILE A 224 -13.83 60.16 0.13
C ILE A 224 -13.94 61.64 0.54
N TRP A 225 -12.90 62.15 1.18
CA TRP A 225 -12.65 63.58 1.20
C TRP A 225 -11.98 63.93 -0.13
N LEU A 226 -12.70 64.66 -0.97
CA LEU A 226 -12.16 65.34 -2.14
C LEU A 226 -11.39 66.56 -1.63
N ASP A 227 -10.09 66.39 -1.39
CA ASP A 227 -9.16 67.51 -1.42
C ASP A 227 -8.61 67.60 -2.83
N ASN A 228 -8.98 68.68 -3.52
CA ASN A 228 -8.32 69.11 -4.73
C ASN A 228 -6.93 69.65 -4.34
N ASP A 229 -5.96 69.44 -5.23
CA ASP A 229 -4.61 70.03 -5.18
C ASP A 229 -3.55 69.21 -4.42
N ALA A 230 -3.14 68.05 -4.98
CA ALA A 230 -1.71 67.76 -5.24
C ALA A 230 -1.46 66.41 -5.96
N PRO A 231 -0.40 66.28 -6.80
CA PRO A 231 -0.07 65.08 -7.56
C PRO A 231 1.00 64.20 -6.88
N TRP A 232 0.60 63.18 -6.12
CA TRP A 232 1.55 62.27 -5.46
C TRP A 232 1.01 60.84 -5.50
N SER A 233 1.82 59.94 -6.04
CA SER A 233 1.47 58.57 -6.39
C SER A 233 1.07 57.72 -5.18
N THR A 234 -0.04 57.01 -5.31
CA THR A 234 -0.35 55.84 -4.47
C THR A 234 -0.41 54.60 -5.36
N LYS A 235 0.67 53.80 -5.34
CA LYS A 235 0.60 52.41 -5.80
C LYS A 235 -0.12 51.60 -4.71
N LEU A 236 -1.42 51.37 -4.89
CA LEU A 236 -2.10 50.28 -4.19
C LEU A 236 -1.57 48.96 -4.76
N LEU A 237 -1.10 48.07 -3.88
CA LEU A 237 -0.94 46.66 -4.21
C LEU A 237 -2.33 46.05 -4.41
N ASP A 238 -2.71 45.85 -5.67
CA ASP A 238 -3.82 44.98 -6.03
C ASP A 238 -3.35 43.52 -5.97
N CYS A 239 -3.80 42.80 -4.93
CA CYS A 239 -3.62 41.35 -4.80
C CYS A 239 -4.60 40.53 -5.68
N ASN A 240 -5.11 41.11 -6.77
CA ASN A 240 -6.02 40.41 -7.68
C ASN A 240 -5.83 40.91 -9.12
N ALA A 241 -4.80 40.42 -9.79
CA ALA A 241 -4.73 40.46 -11.24
C ALA A 241 -4.39 39.05 -11.77
N PRO A 242 -5.31 38.36 -12.46
CA PRO A 242 -4.97 37.17 -13.23
C PRO A 242 -4.05 37.62 -14.38
N GLY A 243 -2.87 37.00 -14.48
CA GLY A 243 -1.90 37.28 -15.54
C GLY A 243 -2.50 37.03 -16.91
N LYS A 244 -3.00 38.09 -17.56
CA LYS A 244 -3.25 38.14 -19.00
C LYS A 244 -1.90 38.23 -19.71
N GLY A 245 -1.76 37.39 -20.73
CA GLY A 245 -0.53 37.15 -21.47
C GLY A 245 0.02 38.37 -22.20
N ALA A 246 1.31 38.28 -22.46
CA ALA A 246 1.98 39.02 -23.52
C ALA A 246 2.41 37.98 -24.57
N ASP A 247 1.61 37.89 -25.63
CA ASP A 247 2.11 37.66 -26.97
C ASP A 247 3.13 38.75 -27.34
N ASP A 248 3.87 38.48 -28.42
CA ASP A 248 4.61 39.42 -29.26
C ASP A 248 6.14 39.50 -29.01
N LYS A 249 6.92 38.86 -29.89
CA LYS A 249 7.52 39.59 -31.02
C LYS A 249 8.27 38.68 -32.01
N LYS A 250 7.94 38.90 -33.28
CA LYS A 250 8.75 38.60 -34.48
C LYS A 250 10.15 39.20 -34.36
N HIS A 251 11.15 38.48 -34.83
CA HIS A 251 12.30 39.09 -35.51
C HIS A 251 12.66 38.26 -36.75
N GLN A 252 13.17 39.01 -37.73
CA GLN A 252 13.48 38.69 -39.11
C GLN A 252 14.55 37.62 -39.26
#